data_AF-A0A1I4A551-F1
#
_entry.id   AF-A0A1I4A551-F1
#
_cell.length_a   1.000
_cell.length_b   1.000
_cell.length_c   1.000
_cell.angle_alpha   90.00
_cell.angle_beta   90.00
_cell.angle_gamma   90.00
#
_symmetry.space_group_name_H-M   'P 1'
#
loop_
_entity.id
_entity.type
_entity.pdbx_description
1 polymer ?
#
loop_
_entity_poly.entity_id
_entity_poly.type
_entity_poly.pdbx_seq_one_letter_code
_entity_poly.pdbx_strand_id
1 'polypeptide(L)'
;MQTFERFRTAVRLGTGWDRRTADHGAQSVLVTLFERITGGQAADVAQQLSPPDGFLPQPLMERSRPAERFGVEEFLRRVAEREHVDTEAARLLTSTVLNALGLVIPHKEWKDTVAQLPTEFEQLWSIPWRPRHPLQSAADLLDPVGARSGLSTDEARRVADAVLHILAECLSVTVAGELAQRLPDDLRAPLEQGLAHRSAPLPFTPENFLKLLAVRLGTDPQSARERARAVLQVLVEEIDDSVLADLLAELPADFDDLLVPTPSRAGSV
;
A
#
# COMPACT_ATOMS: atom_id res chain seq x y z
N MET A 1 13.23 2.45 -8.97
CA MET A 1 11.95 2.22 -9.70
C MET A 1 11.00 1.30 -8.94
N GLN A 2 11.43 0.11 -8.46
CA GLN A 2 10.55 -0.79 -7.70
C GLN A 2 10.02 -0.14 -6.40
N THR A 3 10.87 0.55 -5.63
CA THR A 3 10.44 1.28 -4.41
C THR A 3 9.40 2.35 -4.70
N PHE A 4 9.56 3.11 -5.79
CA PHE A 4 8.59 4.12 -6.19
C PHE A 4 7.23 3.51 -6.57
N GLU A 5 7.20 2.36 -7.27
CA GLU A 5 5.93 1.72 -7.56
C GLU A 5 5.25 1.21 -6.28
N ARG A 6 6.00 0.65 -5.31
CA ARG A 6 5.44 0.30 -3.98
C ARG A 6 4.91 1.52 -3.24
N PHE A 7 5.63 2.63 -3.28
CA PHE A 7 5.20 3.90 -2.70
C PHE A 7 3.86 4.35 -3.29
N ARG A 8 3.72 4.30 -4.61
CA ARG A 8 2.46 4.63 -5.30
C ARG A 8 1.32 3.71 -4.88
N THR A 9 1.55 2.39 -4.85
CA THR A 9 0.56 1.42 -4.38
C THR A 9 0.12 1.76 -2.96
N ALA A 10 1.06 2.07 -2.05
CA ALA A 10 0.73 2.47 -0.68
C ALA A 10 -0.10 3.76 -0.64
N VAL A 11 0.28 4.82 -1.38
CA VAL A 11 -0.52 6.06 -1.44
C VAL A 11 -1.93 5.77 -1.95
N ARG A 12 -2.06 4.93 -2.98
CA ARG A 12 -3.36 4.53 -3.53
C ARG A 12 -4.19 3.72 -2.54
N LEU A 13 -3.57 2.83 -1.75
CA LEU A 13 -4.25 2.09 -0.68
C LEU A 13 -4.83 3.03 0.39
N GLY A 14 -4.07 4.05 0.79
CA GLY A 14 -4.52 4.99 1.83
C GLY A 14 -5.54 6.03 1.34
N THR A 15 -5.54 6.36 0.04
CA THR A 15 -6.43 7.39 -0.53
C THR A 15 -7.64 6.82 -1.28
N GLY A 16 -7.55 5.59 -1.79
CA GLY A 16 -8.51 5.03 -2.75
C GLY A 16 -8.51 5.72 -4.13
N TRP A 17 -7.52 6.58 -4.41
CA TRP A 17 -7.47 7.36 -5.64
C TRP A 17 -6.96 6.57 -6.84
N ASP A 18 -7.31 7.05 -8.03
CA ASP A 18 -6.69 6.57 -9.26
C ASP A 18 -5.21 6.98 -9.31
N ARG A 19 -4.46 6.28 -10.18
CA ARG A 19 -3.01 6.41 -10.29
C ARG A 19 -2.55 7.85 -10.56
N ARG A 20 -3.27 8.63 -11.37
CA ARG A 20 -2.86 9.99 -11.73
C ARG A 20 -3.08 10.94 -10.56
N THR A 21 -4.23 10.84 -9.91
CA THR A 21 -4.58 11.68 -8.76
C THR A 21 -3.66 11.38 -7.56
N ALA A 22 -3.38 10.10 -7.30
CA ALA A 22 -2.43 9.68 -6.27
C ALA A 22 -1.00 10.19 -6.52
N ASP A 23 -0.51 10.11 -7.77
CA ASP A 23 0.81 10.64 -8.14
C ASP A 23 0.91 12.15 -7.90
N HIS A 24 -0.11 12.91 -8.31
CA HIS A 24 -0.14 14.36 -8.15
C HIS A 24 -0.14 14.76 -6.67
N GLY A 25 -1.02 14.15 -5.86
CA GLY A 25 -1.07 14.40 -4.43
C GLY A 25 0.23 14.01 -3.72
N ALA A 26 0.81 12.86 -4.07
CA ALA A 26 2.10 12.43 -3.55
C ALA A 26 3.23 13.41 -3.91
N GLN A 27 3.24 13.90 -5.15
CA GLN A 27 4.21 14.90 -5.60
C GLN A 27 4.09 16.19 -4.79
N SER A 28 2.89 16.72 -4.57
CA SER A 28 2.68 17.95 -3.80
C SER A 28 3.13 17.84 -2.35
N VAL A 29 2.85 16.70 -1.70
CA VAL A 29 3.33 16.44 -0.33
C VAL A 29 4.84 16.29 -0.31
N LEU A 30 5.44 15.53 -1.23
CA LEU A 30 6.89 15.32 -1.28
C LEU A 30 7.66 16.60 -1.60
N VAL A 31 7.15 17.46 -2.49
CA VAL A 31 7.72 18.79 -2.76
C VAL A 31 7.71 19.64 -1.48
N THR A 32 6.60 19.66 -0.74
CA THR A 32 6.50 20.42 0.51
C THR A 32 7.41 19.85 1.60
N LEU A 33 7.51 18.51 1.70
CA LEU A 33 8.46 17.84 2.58
C LEU A 33 9.90 18.20 2.23
N PHE A 34 10.23 18.20 0.95
CA PHE A 34 11.58 18.48 0.47
C PHE A 34 11.96 19.93 0.72
N GLU A 35 11.05 20.89 0.56
CA GLU A 35 11.25 22.28 1.01
C GLU A 35 11.59 22.33 2.51
N ARG A 36 10.86 21.54 3.32
CA ARG A 36 10.97 21.55 4.79
C ARG A 36 12.24 20.88 5.34
N ILE A 37 12.76 19.84 4.71
CA ILE A 37 13.99 19.16 5.15
C ILE A 37 15.21 19.78 4.46
N THR A 38 16.42 19.40 4.87
CA THR A 38 17.64 19.82 4.17
C THR A 38 17.73 19.22 2.77
N GLY A 39 18.44 19.88 1.85
CA GLY A 39 18.64 19.34 0.50
C GLY A 39 19.42 18.03 0.48
N GLY A 40 20.33 17.84 1.43
CA GLY A 40 21.01 16.56 1.66
C GLY A 40 20.04 15.43 1.98
N GLN A 41 19.14 15.64 2.94
CA GLN A 41 18.13 14.64 3.30
C GLN A 41 17.12 14.39 2.17
N ALA A 42 16.70 15.44 1.48
CA ALA A 42 15.85 15.31 0.30
C ALA A 42 16.51 14.43 -0.79
N ALA A 43 17.81 14.62 -1.05
CA ALA A 43 18.57 13.79 -1.98
C ALA A 43 18.66 12.33 -1.53
N ASP A 44 18.87 12.09 -0.23
CA ASP A 44 18.97 10.73 0.32
C ASP A 44 17.61 10.00 0.25
N VAL A 45 16.50 10.67 0.58
CA VAL A 45 15.13 10.14 0.39
C VAL A 45 14.85 9.85 -1.09
N ALA A 46 15.18 10.79 -1.99
CA ALA A 46 14.98 10.60 -3.42
C ALA A 46 15.80 9.43 -3.98
N GLN A 47 17.01 9.21 -3.45
CA GLN A 47 17.85 8.08 -3.83
C GLN A 47 17.17 6.74 -3.47
N GLN A 48 16.62 6.63 -2.26
CA GLN A 48 15.91 5.41 -1.83
C GLN A 48 14.61 5.18 -2.59
N LEU A 49 13.83 6.25 -2.77
CA LEU A 49 12.54 6.19 -3.45
C LEU A 49 12.73 5.91 -4.95
N SER A 50 13.76 6.50 -5.55
CA SER A 50 14.06 6.44 -7.00
C SER A 50 12.84 6.77 -7.87
N PRO A 51 12.25 7.98 -7.71
CA PRO A 51 11.10 8.40 -8.51
C PRO A 51 11.49 8.63 -9.98
N PRO A 52 10.52 8.62 -10.92
CA PRO A 52 10.79 8.88 -12.33
C PRO A 52 11.28 10.32 -12.56
N ASP A 53 11.98 10.51 -13.67
CA ASP A 53 12.51 11.82 -14.04
C ASP A 53 11.40 12.88 -14.10
N GLY A 54 11.67 14.05 -13.53
CA GLY A 54 10.72 15.16 -13.47
C GLY A 54 9.63 15.02 -12.39
N PHE A 55 9.59 13.91 -11.64
CA PHE A 55 8.63 13.78 -10.53
C PHE A 55 8.96 14.73 -9.37
N LEU A 56 10.25 14.95 -9.05
CA LEU A 56 10.66 15.92 -8.03
C LEU A 56 11.57 17.00 -8.65
N PRO A 57 11.38 18.28 -8.30
CA PRO A 57 12.25 19.36 -8.76
C PRO A 57 13.69 19.17 -8.30
N GLN A 58 14.63 19.16 -9.26
CA GLN A 58 16.08 19.01 -9.00
C GLN A 58 16.64 19.99 -7.94
N PRO A 59 16.27 21.30 -7.94
CA PRO A 59 16.81 22.25 -6.97
C PRO A 59 16.54 21.90 -5.51
N LEU A 60 15.47 21.13 -5.21
CA LEU A 60 15.15 20.75 -3.83
C LEU A 60 16.14 19.74 -3.24
N MET A 61 16.85 19.00 -4.11
CA MET A 61 17.82 17.95 -3.74
C MET A 61 19.27 18.44 -3.85
N GLU A 62 19.50 19.74 -4.10
CA GLU A 62 20.82 20.32 -4.02
C GLU A 62 21.36 20.17 -2.60
N ARG A 63 22.43 19.37 -2.41
CA ARG A 63 22.91 18.98 -1.07
C ARG A 63 23.27 20.19 -0.17
N SER A 64 23.61 21.34 -0.74
CA SER A 64 23.90 22.59 -0.03
C SER A 64 22.65 23.40 0.37
N ARG A 65 21.46 23.05 -0.13
CA ARG A 65 20.24 23.81 0.11
C ARG A 65 19.83 23.70 1.60
N PRO A 66 19.65 24.83 2.29
CA PRO A 66 19.13 24.82 3.66
C PRO A 66 17.65 24.43 3.68
N ALA A 67 17.22 23.83 4.78
CA ALA A 67 15.80 23.61 5.07
C ALA A 67 15.04 24.94 5.21
N GLU A 68 13.87 25.05 4.58
CA GLU A 68 12.95 26.15 4.88
C GLU A 68 12.36 25.96 6.29
N ARG A 69 12.19 27.07 7.00
CA ARG A 69 11.66 27.05 8.37
C ARG A 69 10.18 27.37 8.36
N PHE A 70 9.35 26.32 8.40
CA PHE A 70 7.92 26.45 8.61
C PHE A 70 7.36 25.30 9.43
N GLY A 71 6.18 25.55 10.01
CA GLY A 71 5.45 24.60 10.83
C GLY A 71 4.45 23.74 10.05
N VAL A 72 3.77 22.83 10.74
CA VAL A 72 2.77 21.92 10.18
C VAL A 72 1.58 22.66 9.55
N GLU A 73 1.11 23.76 10.15
CA GLU A 73 0.00 24.54 9.57
C GLU A 73 0.37 25.15 8.21
N GLU A 74 1.58 25.68 8.08
CA GLU A 74 2.08 26.19 6.80
C GLU A 74 2.33 25.06 5.79
N PHE A 75 2.81 23.91 6.26
CA PHE A 75 2.93 22.70 5.44
C PHE A 75 1.56 22.32 4.85
N LEU A 76 0.53 22.22 5.70
CA LEU A 76 -0.81 21.84 5.28
C LEU A 76 -1.45 22.89 4.36
N ARG A 77 -1.25 24.19 4.64
CA ARG A 77 -1.69 25.27 3.73
C ARG A 77 -1.07 25.13 2.35
N ARG A 78 0.24 24.89 2.27
CA ARG A 78 0.98 24.68 1.03
C ARG A 78 0.50 23.45 0.25
N VAL A 79 0.16 22.35 0.93
CA VAL A 79 -0.43 21.17 0.29
C VAL A 79 -1.85 21.45 -0.19
N ALA A 80 -2.68 22.09 0.64
CA ALA A 80 -4.05 22.47 0.31
C ALA A 80 -4.11 23.37 -0.94
N GLU A 81 -3.18 24.33 -1.05
CA GLU A 81 -3.08 25.21 -2.21
C GLU A 81 -2.66 24.49 -3.49
N ARG A 82 -1.73 23.52 -3.41
CA ARG A 82 -1.28 22.73 -4.57
C ARG A 82 -2.33 21.74 -5.06
N GLU A 83 -3.10 21.17 -4.14
CA GLU A 83 -4.15 20.19 -4.46
C GLU A 83 -5.54 20.82 -4.64
N HIS A 84 -5.70 22.12 -4.38
CA HIS A 84 -6.99 22.82 -4.40
C HIS A 84 -8.05 22.15 -3.51
N VAL A 85 -7.65 21.75 -2.30
CA VAL A 85 -8.51 21.11 -1.29
C VAL A 85 -8.54 21.92 0.00
N ASP A 86 -9.44 21.56 0.92
CA ASP A 86 -9.42 22.14 2.26
C ASP A 86 -8.27 21.58 3.13
N THR A 87 -8.01 22.23 4.26
CA THR A 87 -6.90 21.87 5.17
C THR A 87 -7.05 20.46 5.76
N GLU A 88 -8.27 19.95 5.92
CA GLU A 88 -8.50 18.62 6.49
C GLU A 88 -8.20 17.52 5.47
N ALA A 89 -8.64 17.70 4.22
CA ALA A 89 -8.26 16.85 3.11
C ALA A 89 -6.74 16.87 2.88
N ALA A 90 -6.09 18.05 2.98
CA ALA A 90 -4.63 18.17 2.91
C ALA A 90 -3.93 17.43 4.07
N ARG A 91 -4.50 17.47 5.28
CA ARG A 91 -3.99 16.75 6.46
C ARG A 91 -4.05 15.24 6.26
N LEU A 92 -5.18 14.72 5.80
CA LEU A 92 -5.35 13.30 5.49
C LEU A 92 -4.37 12.85 4.40
N LEU A 93 -4.31 13.58 3.27
CA LEU A 93 -3.38 13.28 2.17
C LEU A 93 -1.92 13.30 2.65
N THR A 94 -1.55 14.31 3.45
CA THR A 94 -0.20 14.42 4.01
C THR A 94 0.12 13.23 4.90
N SER A 95 -0.77 12.86 5.82
CA SER A 95 -0.59 11.67 6.64
C SER A 95 -0.43 10.41 5.78
N THR A 96 -1.28 10.22 4.78
CA THR A 96 -1.22 9.08 3.86
C THR A 96 0.11 9.00 3.14
N VAL A 97 0.57 10.08 2.53
CA VAL A 97 1.81 10.09 1.76
C VAL A 97 3.03 9.88 2.64
N LEU A 98 3.07 10.48 3.84
CA LEU A 98 4.22 10.35 4.72
C LEU A 98 4.30 8.96 5.37
N ASN A 99 3.16 8.36 5.73
CA ASN A 99 3.13 6.96 6.17
C ASN A 99 3.54 6.00 5.03
N ALA A 100 3.00 6.21 3.82
CA ALA A 100 3.40 5.45 2.64
C ALA A 100 4.91 5.55 2.35
N LEU A 101 5.50 6.74 2.55
CA LEU A 101 6.94 6.93 2.43
C LEU A 101 7.70 6.13 3.49
N GLY A 102 7.27 6.19 4.75
CA GLY A 102 7.89 5.46 5.87
C GLY A 102 7.84 3.93 5.74
N LEU A 103 6.86 3.39 5.01
CA LEU A 103 6.75 1.95 4.73
C LEU A 103 7.77 1.45 3.73
N VAL A 104 8.13 2.27 2.75
CA VAL A 104 8.84 1.80 1.55
C VAL A 104 10.32 2.20 1.52
N ILE A 105 10.70 3.24 2.26
CA ILE A 105 12.12 3.59 2.43
C ILE A 105 12.71 2.89 3.66
N PRO A 106 14.03 2.68 3.72
CA PRO A 106 14.67 2.07 4.88
C PRO A 106 14.35 2.83 6.17
N HIS A 107 14.09 2.11 7.26
CA HIS A 107 13.74 2.69 8.56
C HIS A 107 14.72 3.79 9.03
N LYS A 108 16.01 3.63 8.76
CA LYS A 108 17.04 4.64 9.06
C LYS A 108 16.76 5.96 8.32
N GLU A 109 16.48 5.91 7.03
CA GLU A 109 16.26 7.10 6.21
C GLU A 109 14.94 7.79 6.59
N TRP A 110 13.93 7.02 6.97
CA TRP A 110 12.71 7.56 7.57
C TRP A 110 12.98 8.28 8.90
N LYS A 111 13.73 7.64 9.81
CA LYS A 111 14.12 8.22 11.09
C LYS A 111 14.92 9.52 10.93
N ASP A 112 15.88 9.53 10.02
CA ASP A 112 16.70 10.71 9.71
C ASP A 112 15.86 11.85 9.14
N THR A 113 14.81 11.54 8.37
CA THR A 113 13.82 12.50 7.86
C THR A 113 12.98 13.11 8.98
N VAL A 114 12.39 12.25 9.83
CA VAL A 114 11.55 12.68 10.97
C VAL A 114 12.34 13.55 11.94
N ALA A 115 13.63 13.26 12.17
CA ALA A 115 14.50 14.05 13.04
C ALA A 115 14.72 15.51 12.58
N GLN A 116 14.39 15.86 11.33
CA GLN A 116 14.48 17.24 10.80
C GLN A 116 13.15 18.00 10.88
N LEU A 117 12.07 17.33 11.25
CA LEU A 117 10.74 17.92 11.39
C LEU A 117 10.52 18.40 12.83
N PRO A 118 9.82 19.54 13.05
CA PRO A 118 9.42 19.95 14.39
C PRO A 118 8.45 18.95 15.01
N THR A 119 8.44 18.86 16.35
CA THR A 119 7.60 17.94 17.12
C THR A 119 6.11 18.02 16.78
N GLU A 120 5.60 19.19 16.39
CA GLU A 120 4.19 19.34 15.97
C GLU A 120 3.79 18.50 14.74
N PHE A 121 4.74 17.97 13.97
CA PHE A 121 4.45 17.03 12.88
C PHE A 121 4.02 15.64 13.39
N GLU A 122 4.25 15.31 14.66
CA GLU A 122 3.87 14.02 15.26
C GLU A 122 2.36 13.74 15.16
N GLN A 123 1.54 14.80 15.09
CA GLN A 123 0.09 14.67 14.88
C GLN A 123 -0.27 13.98 13.55
N LEU A 124 0.62 14.02 12.55
CA LEU A 124 0.41 13.37 11.26
C LEU A 124 0.60 11.84 11.34
N TRP A 125 1.38 11.35 12.31
CA TRP A 125 1.62 9.91 12.52
C TRP A 125 0.47 9.22 13.25
N SER A 126 -0.31 9.99 13.99
CA SER A 126 -1.39 9.46 14.84
C SER A 126 -2.67 9.18 14.06
N ILE A 127 -2.77 9.68 12.82
CA ILE A 127 -3.91 9.47 11.95
C ILE A 127 -3.72 8.12 11.25
N PRO A 128 -4.64 7.15 11.41
CA PRO A 128 -4.62 5.94 10.60
C PRO A 128 -4.65 6.32 9.12
N TRP A 129 -3.57 6.03 8.42
CA TRP A 129 -3.38 6.43 7.02
C TRP A 129 -4.08 5.48 6.03
N ARG A 130 -4.53 4.34 6.55
CA ARG A 130 -5.43 3.37 5.91
C ARG A 130 -6.43 2.87 6.97
N PRO A 131 -7.64 2.44 6.56
CA PRO A 131 -8.51 1.69 7.46
C PRO A 131 -7.73 0.49 7.95
N ARG A 132 -7.65 0.29 9.27
CA ARG A 132 -7.03 -0.91 9.84
C ARG A 132 -7.93 -1.47 10.92
N HIS A 133 -8.44 -2.67 10.67
CA HIS A 133 -9.09 -3.49 11.68
C HIS A 133 -8.25 -4.76 11.84
N PRO A 134 -7.74 -5.08 13.04
CA PRO A 134 -7.01 -6.34 13.21
C PRO A 134 -7.98 -7.52 13.15
N LEU A 135 -7.76 -8.47 12.23
CA LEU A 135 -8.55 -9.70 12.15
C LEU A 135 -8.57 -10.43 13.49
N GLN A 136 -9.73 -10.49 14.14
CA GLN A 136 -9.95 -11.25 15.37
C GLN A 136 -10.45 -12.66 15.07
N SER A 137 -11.16 -12.82 13.95
CA SER A 137 -11.78 -14.06 13.53
C SER A 137 -11.74 -14.21 12.01
N ALA A 138 -11.98 -15.43 11.51
CA ALA A 138 -12.11 -15.63 10.07
C ALA A 138 -13.29 -14.84 9.47
N ALA A 139 -14.35 -14.61 10.23
CA ALA A 139 -15.52 -13.85 9.76
C ALA A 139 -15.15 -12.41 9.37
N ASP A 140 -14.20 -11.78 10.07
CA ASP A 140 -13.72 -10.43 9.77
C ASP A 140 -13.14 -10.32 8.35
N LEU A 141 -12.60 -11.42 7.80
CA LEU A 141 -12.17 -11.50 6.41
C LEU A 141 -13.28 -12.01 5.48
N LEU A 142 -14.01 -13.04 5.89
CA LEU A 142 -14.96 -13.74 5.03
C LEU A 142 -16.24 -12.95 4.77
N ASP A 143 -16.75 -12.21 5.74
CA ASP A 143 -17.98 -11.44 5.60
C ASP A 143 -17.80 -10.28 4.60
N PRO A 144 -16.74 -9.46 4.66
CA PRO A 144 -16.45 -8.47 3.62
C PRO A 144 -16.20 -9.10 2.24
N VAL A 145 -15.51 -10.24 2.18
CA VAL A 145 -15.30 -10.96 0.90
C VAL A 145 -16.63 -11.41 0.30
N GLY A 146 -17.50 -12.03 1.10
CA GLY A 146 -18.84 -12.44 0.67
C GLY A 146 -19.68 -11.25 0.19
N ALA A 147 -19.69 -10.16 0.96
CA ALA A 147 -20.42 -8.93 0.62
C ALA A 147 -19.92 -8.29 -0.69
N ARG A 148 -18.60 -8.25 -0.93
CA ARG A 148 -18.00 -7.66 -2.15
C ARG A 148 -18.20 -8.52 -3.40
N SER A 149 -18.33 -9.83 -3.25
CA SER A 149 -18.37 -10.79 -4.36
C SER A 149 -19.74 -11.46 -4.58
N GLY A 150 -20.71 -11.21 -3.70
CA GLY A 150 -22.02 -11.86 -3.74
C GLY A 150 -21.99 -13.35 -3.42
N LEU A 151 -20.95 -13.82 -2.72
CA LEU A 151 -20.73 -15.22 -2.39
C LEU A 151 -21.29 -15.57 -1.01
N SER A 152 -21.72 -16.82 -0.83
CA SER A 152 -22.01 -17.37 0.50
C SER A 152 -20.74 -17.47 1.35
N THR A 153 -20.87 -17.57 2.68
CA THR A 153 -19.72 -17.70 3.59
C THR A 153 -18.83 -18.90 3.24
N ASP A 154 -19.41 -20.04 2.85
CA ASP A 154 -18.65 -21.23 2.45
C ASP A 154 -17.88 -21.01 1.13
N GLU A 155 -18.47 -20.28 0.19
CA GLU A 155 -17.80 -19.90 -1.06
C GLU A 155 -16.70 -18.88 -0.82
N ALA A 156 -16.96 -17.86 0.00
CA ALA A 156 -15.96 -16.88 0.44
C ALA A 156 -14.78 -17.58 1.12
N ARG A 157 -15.03 -18.58 1.98
CA ARG A 157 -13.99 -19.41 2.60
C ARG A 157 -13.16 -20.13 1.56
N ARG A 158 -13.78 -20.85 0.62
CA ARG A 158 -13.06 -21.56 -0.45
C ARG A 158 -12.20 -20.61 -1.29
N VAL A 159 -12.71 -19.42 -1.58
CA VAL A 159 -11.98 -18.38 -2.33
C VAL A 159 -10.80 -17.84 -1.53
N ALA A 160 -11.01 -17.49 -0.25
CA ALA A 160 -9.96 -17.00 0.64
C ALA A 160 -8.84 -18.03 0.80
N ASP A 161 -9.17 -19.29 1.06
CA ASP A 161 -8.20 -20.37 1.20
C ASP A 161 -7.38 -20.55 -0.09
N ALA A 162 -8.02 -20.51 -1.26
CA ALA A 162 -7.32 -20.63 -2.54
C ALA A 162 -6.37 -19.44 -2.80
N VAL A 163 -6.80 -18.20 -2.50
CA VAL A 163 -5.97 -17.00 -2.65
C VAL A 163 -4.77 -17.04 -1.71
N LEU A 164 -4.99 -17.32 -0.42
CA LEU A 164 -3.92 -17.41 0.58
C LEU A 164 -2.92 -18.52 0.24
N HIS A 165 -3.39 -19.68 -0.19
CA HIS A 165 -2.51 -20.76 -0.62
C HIS A 165 -1.62 -20.35 -1.79
N ILE A 166 -2.17 -19.74 -2.85
CA ILE A 166 -1.39 -19.30 -4.00
C ILE A 166 -0.43 -18.16 -3.61
N LEU A 167 -0.84 -17.24 -2.74
CA LEU A 167 0.05 -16.21 -2.19
C LEU A 167 1.25 -16.85 -1.48
N ALA A 168 1.02 -17.83 -0.61
CA ALA A 168 2.10 -18.53 0.10
C ALA A 168 3.06 -19.30 -0.82
N GLU A 169 2.57 -19.82 -1.95
CA GLU A 169 3.45 -20.40 -2.98
C GLU A 169 4.41 -19.36 -3.59
N CYS A 170 3.96 -18.10 -3.69
CA CYS A 170 4.69 -17.02 -4.36
C CYS A 170 5.60 -16.22 -3.41
N LEU A 171 5.16 -15.99 -2.18
CA LEU A 171 5.89 -15.24 -1.16
C LEU A 171 7.06 -16.05 -0.61
N SER A 172 8.06 -15.37 -0.04
CA SER A 172 9.11 -16.00 0.74
C SER A 172 8.54 -16.65 2.00
N VAL A 173 9.29 -17.62 2.53
CA VAL A 173 8.93 -18.31 3.78
C VAL A 173 8.77 -17.32 4.94
N THR A 174 9.57 -16.26 4.95
CA THR A 174 9.51 -15.22 5.98
C THR A 174 8.18 -14.46 5.93
N VAL A 175 7.85 -13.86 4.77
CA VAL A 175 6.66 -13.01 4.63
C VAL A 175 5.37 -13.82 4.75
N ALA A 176 5.32 -15.02 4.17
CA ALA A 176 4.18 -15.91 4.34
C ALA A 176 4.02 -16.37 5.80
N GLY A 177 5.13 -16.61 6.52
CA GLY A 177 5.12 -16.96 7.95
C GLY A 177 4.65 -15.81 8.84
N GLU A 178 5.08 -14.58 8.54
CA GLU A 178 4.61 -13.37 9.23
C GLU A 178 3.12 -13.13 8.99
N LEU A 179 2.67 -13.28 7.73
CA LEU A 179 1.25 -13.21 7.39
C LEU A 179 0.44 -14.25 8.17
N ALA A 180 0.90 -15.50 8.22
CA ALA A 180 0.23 -16.56 8.97
C ALA A 180 0.11 -16.23 10.47
N GLN A 181 1.13 -15.64 11.08
CA GLN A 181 1.09 -15.23 12.49
C GLN A 181 0.04 -14.14 12.76
N ARG A 182 -0.26 -13.30 11.76
CA ARG A 182 -1.28 -12.24 11.87
C ARG A 182 -2.69 -12.69 11.52
N LEU A 183 -2.85 -13.83 10.85
CA LEU A 183 -4.17 -14.39 10.57
C LEU A 183 -4.69 -15.22 11.75
N PRO A 184 -6.02 -15.25 11.96
CA PRO A 184 -6.70 -16.21 12.83
C PRO A 184 -6.33 -17.65 12.47
N ASP A 185 -6.32 -18.56 13.45
CA ASP A 185 -5.91 -19.96 13.28
C ASP A 185 -6.62 -20.66 12.11
N ASP A 186 -7.92 -20.41 11.96
CA ASP A 186 -8.75 -20.98 10.90
C ASP A 186 -8.34 -20.57 9.47
N LEU A 187 -7.48 -19.55 9.31
CA LEU A 187 -6.98 -19.05 8.02
C LEU A 187 -5.48 -19.35 7.83
N ARG A 188 -4.82 -20.03 8.79
CA ARG A 188 -3.39 -20.37 8.70
C ARG A 188 -3.11 -21.56 7.81
N ALA A 189 -3.96 -22.59 7.89
CA ALA A 189 -3.75 -23.85 7.18
C ALA A 189 -3.51 -23.68 5.65
N PRO A 190 -4.24 -22.80 4.93
CA PRO A 190 -3.95 -22.56 3.51
C PRO A 190 -2.55 -21.99 3.24
N LEU A 191 -2.06 -21.07 4.08
CA LEU A 191 -0.72 -20.49 3.96
C LEU A 191 0.36 -21.54 4.21
N GLU A 192 0.20 -22.33 5.28
CA GLU A 192 1.13 -23.43 5.61
C GLU A 192 1.19 -24.49 4.51
N GLN A 193 0.04 -24.82 3.94
CA GLN A 193 -0.04 -25.74 2.82
C GLN A 193 0.63 -25.17 1.58
N GLY A 194 0.40 -23.89 1.23
CA GLY A 194 1.06 -23.25 0.08
C GLY A 194 2.58 -23.21 0.24
N LEU A 195 3.07 -22.94 1.45
CA LEU A 195 4.49 -23.01 1.78
C LEU A 195 5.08 -24.41 1.55
N ALA A 196 4.34 -25.46 1.90
CA ALA A 196 4.76 -26.84 1.69
C ALA A 196 4.69 -27.27 0.21
N HIS A 197 3.81 -26.68 -0.59
CA HIS A 197 3.55 -27.04 -1.99
C HIS A 197 4.22 -26.13 -3.01
N ARG A 198 5.25 -25.38 -2.59
CA ARG A 198 5.99 -24.43 -3.44
C ARG A 198 6.42 -25.09 -4.75
N SER A 199 5.66 -24.84 -5.81
CA SER A 199 5.91 -25.40 -7.13
C SER A 199 7.00 -24.59 -7.85
N ALA A 200 7.71 -25.24 -8.76
CA ALA A 200 8.78 -24.67 -9.58
C ALA A 200 8.32 -23.40 -10.35
N PRO A 201 9.25 -22.55 -10.83
CA PRO A 201 9.14 -21.10 -10.84
C PRO A 201 8.29 -20.59 -12.01
N LEU A 202 6.97 -20.57 -11.86
CA LEU A 202 6.21 -19.62 -12.65
C LEU A 202 6.62 -18.21 -12.20
N PRO A 203 6.88 -17.27 -13.13
CA PRO A 203 7.10 -15.90 -12.74
C PRO A 203 5.86 -15.43 -12.01
N PHE A 204 6.07 -14.86 -10.83
CA PHE A 204 4.99 -14.31 -10.05
C PHE A 204 4.49 -13.06 -10.78
N THR A 205 3.35 -13.18 -11.44
CA THR A 205 2.64 -12.10 -12.12
C THR A 205 1.15 -12.21 -11.80
N PRO A 206 0.38 -11.11 -11.88
CA PRO A 206 -1.06 -11.14 -11.70
C PRO A 206 -1.74 -12.12 -12.65
N GLU A 207 -1.31 -12.22 -13.91
CA GLU A 207 -1.90 -13.14 -14.89
C GLU A 207 -1.74 -14.60 -14.48
N ASN A 208 -0.53 -15.00 -14.07
CA ASN A 208 -0.27 -16.36 -13.63
C ASN A 208 -1.00 -16.67 -12.32
N PHE A 209 -1.01 -15.72 -11.38
CA PHE A 209 -1.77 -15.82 -10.13
C PHE A 209 -3.26 -16.06 -10.41
N LEU A 210 -3.87 -15.25 -11.28
CA LEU A 210 -5.28 -15.37 -11.64
C LEU A 210 -5.58 -16.65 -12.42
N LYS A 211 -4.66 -17.10 -13.28
CA LYS A 211 -4.81 -18.36 -14.01
C LYS A 211 -4.82 -19.57 -13.06
N LEU A 212 -3.91 -19.59 -12.08
CA LEU A 212 -3.87 -20.64 -11.06
C LEU A 212 -5.15 -20.61 -10.21
N LEU A 213 -5.62 -19.42 -9.84
CA LEU A 213 -6.85 -19.27 -9.07
C LEU A 213 -8.09 -19.74 -9.87
N ALA A 214 -8.18 -19.39 -11.15
CA ALA A 214 -9.27 -19.80 -12.03
C ALA A 214 -9.35 -21.34 -12.16
N VAL A 215 -8.20 -22.00 -12.37
CA VAL A 215 -8.11 -23.47 -12.42
C VAL A 215 -8.53 -24.08 -11.09
N ARG A 216 -8.05 -23.55 -9.96
CA ARG A 216 -8.33 -24.09 -8.63
C ARG A 216 -9.80 -23.94 -8.21
N LEU A 217 -10.43 -22.84 -8.61
CA LEU A 217 -11.84 -22.55 -8.31
C LEU A 217 -12.82 -23.08 -9.38
N GLY A 218 -12.32 -23.63 -10.49
CA GLY A 218 -13.16 -24.07 -11.61
C GLY A 218 -13.99 -22.94 -12.21
N THR A 219 -13.42 -21.73 -12.33
CA THR A 219 -14.12 -20.52 -12.76
C THR A 219 -13.41 -19.84 -13.94
N ASP A 220 -14.06 -18.87 -14.56
CA ASP A 220 -13.46 -18.10 -15.64
C ASP A 220 -12.46 -17.03 -15.10
N PRO A 221 -11.55 -16.51 -15.94
CA PRO A 221 -10.53 -15.56 -15.50
C PRO A 221 -11.07 -14.24 -14.91
N GLN A 222 -12.24 -13.78 -15.37
CA GLN A 222 -12.84 -12.54 -14.88
C GLN A 222 -13.41 -12.75 -13.47
N SER A 223 -14.15 -13.83 -13.27
CA SER A 223 -14.61 -14.25 -11.93
C SER A 223 -13.44 -14.48 -10.96
N ALA A 224 -12.35 -15.09 -11.42
CA ALA A 224 -11.13 -15.26 -10.61
C ALA A 224 -10.52 -13.90 -10.22
N ARG A 225 -10.50 -12.93 -11.15
CA ARG A 225 -10.03 -11.57 -10.86
C ARG A 225 -10.86 -10.89 -9.79
N GLU A 226 -12.18 -10.88 -9.93
CA GLU A 226 -13.09 -10.25 -8.97
C GLU A 226 -12.98 -10.88 -7.58
N ARG A 227 -12.88 -12.21 -7.52
CA ARG A 227 -12.69 -12.98 -6.28
C ARG A 227 -11.33 -12.71 -5.63
N ALA A 228 -10.26 -12.66 -6.40
CA ALA A 228 -8.93 -12.30 -5.92
C ALA A 228 -8.93 -10.88 -5.34
N ARG A 229 -9.53 -9.92 -6.05
CA ARG A 229 -9.66 -8.53 -5.62
C ARG A 229 -10.39 -8.42 -4.29
N ALA A 230 -11.50 -9.14 -4.13
CA ALA A 230 -12.26 -9.14 -2.89
C ALA A 230 -11.40 -9.57 -1.69
N VAL A 231 -10.67 -10.69 -1.81
CA VAL A 231 -9.81 -11.19 -0.72
C VAL A 231 -8.62 -10.28 -0.48
N LEU A 232 -7.90 -9.88 -1.53
CA LEU A 232 -6.67 -9.10 -1.39
C LEU A 232 -6.92 -7.70 -0.83
N GLN A 233 -8.03 -7.05 -1.22
CA GLN A 233 -8.40 -5.74 -0.69
C GLN A 233 -8.73 -5.82 0.80
N VAL A 234 -9.50 -6.82 1.22
CA VAL A 234 -9.77 -7.04 2.66
C VAL A 234 -8.48 -7.35 3.40
N LEU A 235 -7.60 -8.18 2.82
CA LEU A 235 -6.32 -8.50 3.44
C LEU A 235 -5.46 -7.25 3.69
N VAL A 236 -5.32 -6.36 2.71
CA VAL A 236 -4.52 -5.12 2.86
C VAL A 236 -5.20 -4.05 3.71
N GLU A 237 -6.50 -4.14 3.94
CA GLU A 237 -7.19 -3.31 4.94
C GLU A 237 -6.87 -3.81 6.36
N GLU A 238 -6.66 -5.12 6.57
CA GLU A 238 -6.64 -5.67 7.92
C GLU A 238 -5.23 -5.98 8.48
N ILE A 239 -4.26 -6.29 7.62
CA ILE A 239 -2.88 -6.60 8.06
C ILE A 239 -2.18 -5.37 8.65
N ASP A 240 -1.15 -5.57 9.47
CA ASP A 240 -0.35 -4.48 10.04
C ASP A 240 0.65 -3.85 9.05
N ASP A 241 1.17 -2.67 9.39
CA ASP A 241 2.03 -1.88 8.50
C ASP A 241 3.37 -2.57 8.19
N SER A 242 3.94 -3.31 9.15
CA SER A 242 5.14 -4.12 8.88
C SER A 242 4.84 -5.21 7.86
N VAL A 243 3.79 -6.00 8.07
CA VAL A 243 3.42 -7.08 7.15
C VAL A 243 3.01 -6.54 5.78
N LEU A 244 2.35 -5.37 5.72
CA LEU A 244 2.06 -4.71 4.45
C LEU A 244 3.33 -4.29 3.71
N ALA A 245 4.31 -3.70 4.42
CA ALA A 245 5.59 -3.31 3.82
C ALA A 245 6.32 -4.51 3.22
N ASP A 246 6.38 -5.62 3.97
CA ASP A 246 7.03 -6.86 3.53
C ASP A 246 6.28 -7.53 2.37
N LEU A 247 4.94 -7.52 2.41
CA LEU A 247 4.10 -7.98 1.30
C LEU A 247 4.36 -7.16 0.03
N LEU A 248 4.30 -5.82 0.10
CA LEU A 248 4.59 -4.95 -1.03
C LEU A 248 6.04 -5.08 -1.53
N ALA A 249 6.96 -5.50 -0.65
CA ALA A 249 8.34 -5.76 -1.05
C ALA A 249 8.45 -6.95 -2.02
N GLU A 250 7.63 -7.97 -1.83
CA GLU A 250 7.66 -9.21 -2.62
C GLU A 250 6.65 -9.23 -3.76
N LEU A 251 5.56 -8.46 -3.66
CA LEU A 251 4.57 -8.35 -4.72
C LEU A 251 5.13 -7.55 -5.93
N PRO A 252 4.97 -8.06 -7.16
CA PRO A 252 5.18 -7.31 -8.39
C PRO A 252 4.29 -6.06 -8.46
N ALA A 253 4.77 -5.00 -9.11
CA ALA A 253 4.08 -3.69 -9.16
C ALA A 253 2.72 -3.73 -9.86
N ASP A 254 2.51 -4.67 -10.77
CA ASP A 254 1.25 -4.88 -11.51
C ASP A 254 0.14 -5.54 -10.64
N PHE A 255 0.44 -5.97 -9.41
CA PHE A 255 -0.59 -6.35 -8.43
C PHE A 255 -1.43 -5.18 -7.93
N ASP A 256 -1.05 -3.94 -8.23
CA ASP A 256 -1.76 -2.72 -7.82
C ASP A 256 -3.26 -2.72 -8.20
N ASP A 257 -3.66 -3.30 -9.35
CA ASP A 257 -5.09 -3.44 -9.69
C ASP A 257 -5.82 -4.46 -8.80
N LEU A 258 -5.10 -5.44 -8.27
CA LEU A 258 -5.68 -6.43 -7.36
C LEU A 258 -5.82 -5.92 -5.93
N LEU A 259 -4.90 -5.06 -5.49
CA LEU A 259 -4.81 -4.56 -4.12
C LEU A 259 -5.65 -3.31 -3.89
N VAL A 260 -5.72 -2.40 -4.86
CA VAL A 260 -6.42 -1.13 -4.70
C VAL A 260 -7.82 -1.23 -5.30
N PRO A 261 -8.88 -0.79 -4.58
CA PRO A 261 -10.18 -0.59 -5.18
C PRO A 261 -10.09 0.34 -6.39
N THR A 262 -10.59 -0.08 -7.54
CA THR A 262 -10.76 0.87 -8.65
C THR A 262 -11.97 1.73 -8.28
N PRO A 263 -11.85 3.07 -8.21
CA PRO A 263 -13.02 3.90 -7.98
C PRO A 263 -14.03 3.57 -9.07
N SER A 264 -15.21 3.09 -8.65
CA SER A 264 -16.28 2.79 -9.58
C SER A 264 -16.58 4.06 -10.37
N ARG A 265 -16.63 3.97 -11.71
CA ARG A 265 -17.23 5.03 -12.55
C ARG A 265 -18.74 5.05 -12.29
N ALA A 266 -19.14 5.44 -11.09
CA ALA A 266 -20.52 5.61 -10.71
C ALA A 266 -20.80 7.12 -10.60
N GLY A 267 -21.48 7.66 -11.60
CA GLY A 267 -22.16 8.96 -11.50
C GLY A 267 -21.58 10.12 -12.31
N SER A 268 -21.34 9.96 -13.61
CA SER A 268 -21.60 11.08 -14.53
C SER A 268 -23.09 11.05 -14.85
N VAL A 269 -23.86 11.84 -14.10
CA VAL A 269 -25.22 12.29 -14.49
C VAL A 269 -25.12 13.77 -14.79
#